data_AF-A0A359HJU4-F1
#
_entry.id   AF-A0A359HJU4-F1
#
_cell.length_a   1.000
_cell.length_b   1.000
_cell.length_c   1.000
_cell.angle_alpha   90.00
_cell.angle_beta   90.00
_cell.angle_gamma   90.00
#
_symmetry.space_group_name_H-M   'P 1'
#
loop_
_entity.id
_entity.type
_entity.pdbx_description
1 polymer ?
#
loop_
_entity_poly.entity_id
_entity_poly.type
_entity_poly.pdbx_seq_one_letter_code
_entity_poly.pdbx_strand_id
1 'polypeptide(L)' 'SRTQRASASMLQRQLRIGYPRASRLMDELEEMGIIGPAQGGGREREVLVDRDDEGDEYGEDY' A
#
# COMPACT_ATOMS: atom_id res chain seq x y z
N SER A 1 -2.54 -2.36 -17.78
CA SER A 1 -2.22 -2.17 -16.37
C SER A 1 -3.52 -2.18 -15.56
N ARG A 2 -3.60 -2.97 -14.48
CA ARG A 2 -4.77 -3.07 -13.61
C ARG A 2 -4.44 -2.28 -12.34
N THR A 3 -4.87 -1.02 -12.25
CA THR A 3 -4.61 -0.16 -11.08
C THR A 3 -5.14 -0.82 -9.80
N GLN A 4 -4.26 -1.05 -8.83
CA GLN A 4 -4.65 -1.55 -7.51
C GLN A 4 -4.92 -0.38 -6.55
N ARG A 5 -5.86 -0.57 -5.62
CA ARG A 5 -6.21 0.42 -4.60
C ARG A 5 -6.12 -0.17 -3.21
N ALA A 6 -5.57 0.60 -2.28
CA ALA A 6 -5.53 0.28 -0.86
C ALA A 6 -6.55 1.12 -0.08
N SER A 7 -7.10 0.58 1.01
CA SER A 7 -7.93 1.33 1.94
C SER A 7 -7.73 0.84 3.38
N ALA A 8 -7.96 1.72 4.36
CA ALA A 8 -7.85 1.33 5.77
C ALA A 8 -8.76 0.14 6.09
N SER A 9 -10.00 0.10 5.60
CA SER A 9 -10.91 -1.03 5.82
C SER A 9 -10.46 -2.33 5.15
N MET A 10 -9.76 -2.27 4.01
CA MET A 10 -9.11 -3.44 3.42
C MET A 10 -8.02 -3.98 4.35
N LEU A 11 -7.14 -3.10 4.84
CA LEU A 11 -6.05 -3.47 5.75
C LEU A 11 -6.57 -4.01 7.08
N GLN A 12 -7.65 -3.43 7.63
CA GLN A 12 -8.32 -3.95 8.82
C GLN A 12 -8.70 -5.42 8.65
N ARG A 13 -9.31 -5.78 7.51
CA ARG A 13 -9.79 -7.15 7.23
C ARG A 13 -8.64 -8.11 6.96
N GLN A 14 -7.67 -7.68 6.16
CA GLN A 14 -6.56 -8.52 5.74
C GLN A 14 -5.61 -8.84 6.91
N LEU A 15 -5.29 -7.82 7.72
CA LEU A 15 -4.33 -7.92 8.81
C LEU A 15 -4.99 -8.18 10.18
N ARG A 16 -6.33 -8.18 10.22
CA ARG A 16 -7.13 -8.36 11.45
C ARG A 16 -6.79 -7.36 12.55
N ILE A 17 -6.67 -6.09 12.16
CA ILE A 17 -6.34 -4.97 13.06
C ILE A 17 -7.49 -3.96 13.17
N GLY A 18 -7.51 -3.21 14.29
CA GLY A 18 -8.45 -2.11 14.48
C GLY A 18 -8.20 -0.94 13.54
N TYR A 19 -9.24 -0.14 13.28
CA TYR A 19 -9.19 1.03 12.38
C TYR A 19 -8.02 1.98 12.68
N PRO A 20 -7.71 2.35 13.95
CA PRO A 20 -6.61 3.26 14.23
C PRO A 20 -5.25 2.76 13.75
N ARG A 21 -4.99 1.43 13.80
CA ARG A 21 -3.73 0.87 13.28
C ARG A 21 -3.73 0.84 11.76
N ALA A 22 -4.85 0.48 11.14
CA ALA A 22 -4.97 0.46 9.69
C ALA A 22 -4.83 1.87 9.07
N SER A 23 -5.33 2.90 9.74
CA SER A 23 -5.15 4.30 9.31
C SER A 23 -3.68 4.71 9.35
N ARG A 24 -2.97 4.44 10.46
CA ARG A 24 -1.53 4.74 10.55
C ARG A 24 -0.73 4.01 9.47
N LEU A 25 -1.08 2.76 9.21
CA LEU A 25 -0.43 2.00 8.14
C LEU A 25 -0.65 2.63 6.76
N MET A 26 -1.82 3.22 6.48
CA MET A 26 -2.02 3.96 5.23
C MET A 26 -1.08 5.18 5.15
N ASP A 27 -0.95 5.92 6.24
CA ASP A 27 -0.08 7.09 6.30
C ASP A 27 1.41 6.70 6.13
N GLU A 28 1.85 5.62 6.79
CA GLU A 28 3.20 5.06 6.64
C GLU A 28 3.46 4.59 5.19
N LEU A 29 2.49 3.92 4.55
CA LEU A 29 2.60 3.49 3.15
C LEU A 29 2.66 4.67 2.17
N GLU A 30 2.00 5.78 2.47
CA GLU A 30 2.10 7.01 1.68
C GLU A 30 3.46 7.69 1.86
N GLU A 31 3.95 7.78 3.10
CA GLU A 31 5.27 8.33 3.41
C GLU A 31 6.39 7.53 2.72
N MET A 32 6.24 6.20 2.65
CA MET A 32 7.15 5.31 1.92
C MET A 32 6.98 5.37 0.39
N GLY A 33 6.02 6.13 -0.14
CA GLY A 33 5.75 6.20 -1.58
C GLY A 33 5.16 4.92 -2.19
N ILE A 34 4.64 4.02 -1.35
CA ILE A 34 4.02 2.74 -1.79
C ILE A 34 2.60 2.99 -2.28
N ILE A 35 1.89 3.94 -1.67
CA ILE A 35 0.56 4.37 -2.10
C ILE A 35 0.53 5.89 -2.34
N GLY A 36 -0.29 6.31 -3.30
CA GLY A 36 -0.49 7.70 -3.64
C GLY A 36 -1.26 8.48 -2.56
N PRO A 37 -1.30 9.81 -2.69
CA PRO A 37 -1.93 10.67 -1.70
C PRO A 37 -3.43 10.37 -1.55
N ALA A 38 -3.97 10.73 -0.39
CA ALA A 38 -5.42 10.70 -0.19
C ALA A 38 -6.11 11.64 -1.19
N GLN A 39 -6.82 11.08 -2.16
CA GLN A 39 -7.59 11.87 -3.13
C GLN A 39 -8.94 12.25 -2.51
N GLY A 40 -9.22 13.56 -2.45
CA GLY A 40 -10.30 14.23 -1.71
C GLY A 40 -11.52 13.37 -1.30
N GLY A 41 -11.86 13.34 -0.01
CA GLY A 41 -12.98 12.56 0.56
C GLY A 41 -12.93 11.03 0.33
N GLY A 42 -11.98 10.56 -0.49
CA GLY A 42 -11.81 9.19 -0.92
C GLY A 42 -11.13 8.37 0.17
N ARG A 43 -11.75 7.22 0.48
CA ARG A 43 -11.24 6.23 1.44
C ARG A 43 -10.19 5.31 0.84
N GLU A 44 -9.95 5.41 -0.46
CA GLU A 44 -9.04 4.57 -1.23
C GLU A 44 -7.84 5.38 -1.72
N ARG A 45 -6.66 4.77 -1.71
CA ARG A 45 -5.41 5.32 -2.26
C ARG A 45 -4.90 4.40 -3.36
N GLU A 46 -4.33 4.99 -4.40
CA GLU A 46 -3.72 4.25 -5.50
C GLU A 46 -2.46 3.55 -5.02
N VAL A 47 -2.24 2.28 -5.40
CA VAL A 47 -0.97 1.58 -5.13
C VAL A 47 0.00 1.93 -6.24
N LEU A 48 1.17 2.45 -5.87
CA LEU A 48 2.19 2.95 -6.81
C LEU A 48 3.22 1.88 -7.19
N VAL A 49 3.32 0.81 -6.41
CA VAL A 49 4.19 -0.34 -6.70
C VAL A 49 3.46 -1.34 -7.60
N ASP A 50 4.06 -1.66 -8.74
CA ASP A 50 3.59 -2.75 -9.59
C ASP A 50 4.05 -4.09 -9.00
N ARG A 51 3.14 -5.06 -8.94
CA ARG A 51 3.45 -6.42 -8.45
C ARG A 51 4.44 -7.19 -9.35
N ASP A 52 4.79 -6.62 -10.50
CA ASP A 52 5.67 -7.22 -11.48
C ASP A 52 7.16 -6.82 -11.26
N ASP A 53 7.46 -5.94 -10.28
CA ASP A 53 8.83 -5.53 -9.92
C ASP A 53 9.45 -6.33 -8.74
N GLU A 54 8.74 -7.34 -8.23
CA GLU A 54 9.20 -8.17 -7.10
C GLU A 54 9.94 -9.45 -7.56
N GLY A 55 10.53 -9.41 -8.77
CA GLY A 55 11.44 -10.43 -9.29
C GLY A 55 12.77 -9.79 -9.66
N ASP A 56 13.86 -10.31 -9.09
CA ASP A 56 15.24 -10.11 -9.53
C ASP A 56 16.04 -8.92 -8.96
N GLU A 57 16.10 -8.75 -7.63
CA GLU A 57 17.26 -8.08 -7.03
C GLU A 57 17.71 -8.74 -5.71
N TYR A 58 17.96 -10.05 -5.79
CA TYR A 58 18.92 -10.73 -4.90
C TYR A 58 19.97 -11.42 -5.79
N GLY A 59 20.62 -10.63 -6.66
CA GLY A 59 21.72 -11.09 -7.51
C GLY A 59 23.05 -11.04 -6.77
N GLU A 60 23.42 -12.16 -6.17
CA GLU A 60 24.77 -12.71 -6.09
C GLU A 60 25.95 -11.71 -6.25
N ASP A 61 26.39 -11.07 -5.16
CA ASP A 61 27.79 -10.64 -5.04
C ASP A 61 28.67 -11.90 -4.81
N TYR A 62 29.30 -12.40 -5.88
CA TYR A 62 30.45 -13.31 -5.86
C TYR A 62 31.70 -12.61 -6.39
#